data_AF-A0A7S3XIZ5-F1
#
_entry.id   AF-A0A7S3XIZ5-F1
#
_cell.length_a   1.000
_cell.length_b   1.000
_cell.length_c   1.000
_cell.angle_alpha   90.00
_cell.angle_beta   90.00
_cell.angle_gamma   90.00
#
_symmetry.space_group_name_H-M   'P 1'
#
loop_
_entity.id
_entity.type
_entity.pdbx_description
1 polymer ?
#
loop_
_entity_poly.entity_id
_entity_poly.type
_entity_poly.pdbx_seq_one_letter_code
_entity_poly.pdbx_strand_id
1 'polypeptide(L)'
;TKGLLSLCDALKTSWCHVSHIRLVKCSLSDDILEKLCVAISKNISVKKLDLTGNRAGLKSFSALGNTLRANSSLKELVLSWNKCYGSGLEAFSKGLAVNKGLRSLDLSSNLLGKVEEDSVYLSQNKGIEALAAALSKNSSLAHLNLSDCSLNATQCELLSGGLNQNHTLVGLHFNGNKATVDAKGFLVLQEDSSLLRPTFSPSSEGGGGGGGGGATHFLVLVDEVPCSPEELAALLARAGPAVTV
;
A
#
# COMPACT_ATOMS: atom_id res chain seq x y z
N THR A 1 -2.21 20.63 -10.73
CA THR A 1 -1.37 21.12 -9.61
C THR A 1 -2.06 22.19 -8.78
N LYS A 2 -2.53 23.31 -9.35
CA LYS A 2 -3.23 24.38 -8.60
C LYS A 2 -4.42 23.88 -7.77
N GLY A 3 -5.32 23.09 -8.36
CA GLY A 3 -6.48 22.53 -7.64
C GLY A 3 -6.11 21.64 -6.45
N LEU A 4 -4.99 20.90 -6.52
CA LEU A 4 -4.53 20.07 -5.41
C LEU A 4 -3.92 20.91 -4.28
N LEU A 5 -3.26 22.02 -4.60
CA LEU A 5 -2.81 22.98 -3.57
C LEU A 5 -4.00 23.60 -2.85
N SER A 6 -5.04 24.01 -3.59
CA SER A 6 -6.30 24.50 -3.00
C SER A 6 -6.97 23.45 -2.12
N LEU A 7 -6.96 22.18 -2.53
CA LEU A 7 -7.42 21.08 -1.68
C LEU A 7 -6.59 20.96 -0.40
N CYS A 8 -5.25 21.05 -0.48
CA CYS A 8 -4.38 21.01 0.70
C CYS A 8 -4.68 22.15 1.67
N ASP A 9 -4.99 23.34 1.17
CA ASP A 9 -5.33 24.48 2.01
C ASP A 9 -6.72 24.32 2.64
N ALA A 10 -7.70 23.82 1.88
CA ALA A 10 -9.02 23.50 2.40
C ALA A 10 -8.94 22.45 3.53
N LEU A 11 -8.14 21.39 3.36
CA LEU A 11 -7.98 20.32 4.35
C LEU A 11 -7.36 20.79 5.69
N LYS A 12 -6.65 21.91 5.71
CA LYS A 12 -6.13 22.50 6.96
C LYS A 12 -7.21 23.23 7.76
N THR A 13 -8.33 23.55 7.13
CA THR A 13 -9.42 24.28 7.78
C THR A 13 -10.33 23.34 8.59
N SER A 14 -10.96 23.88 9.63
CA SER A 14 -11.87 23.12 10.50
C SER A 14 -13.23 22.79 9.87
N TRP A 15 -13.61 23.49 8.80
CA TRP A 15 -14.88 23.31 8.08
C TRP A 15 -14.77 22.33 6.90
N CYS A 16 -13.57 21.79 6.63
CA CYS A 16 -13.40 20.76 5.63
C CYS A 16 -13.82 19.40 6.19
N HIS A 17 -15.01 18.95 5.80
CA HIS A 17 -15.61 17.67 6.21
C HIS A 17 -15.38 16.54 5.20
N VAL A 18 -14.45 16.73 4.26
CA VAL A 18 -14.07 15.69 3.29
C VAL A 18 -13.56 14.48 4.07
N SER A 19 -14.26 13.36 3.92
CA SER A 19 -13.96 12.10 4.60
C SER A 19 -13.19 11.13 3.70
N HIS A 20 -13.31 11.28 2.39
CA HIS A 20 -12.73 10.39 1.39
C HIS A 20 -12.02 11.22 0.32
N ILE A 21 -10.74 10.93 0.11
CA ILE A 21 -9.93 11.57 -0.94
C ILE A 21 -9.42 10.47 -1.86
N ARG A 22 -9.71 10.61 -3.16
CA ARG A 22 -9.25 9.69 -4.19
C ARG A 22 -8.48 10.46 -5.26
N LEU A 23 -7.19 10.17 -5.39
CA LEU A 23 -6.26 10.81 -6.33
C LEU A 23 -5.51 9.73 -7.12
N VAL A 24 -6.26 8.85 -7.79
CA VAL A 24 -5.69 7.71 -8.53
C VAL A 24 -5.06 8.17 -9.84
N LYS A 25 -3.86 7.68 -10.15
CA LYS A 25 -3.13 7.91 -11.42
C LYS A 25 -3.01 9.40 -11.81
N CYS A 26 -2.93 10.28 -10.81
CA CYS A 26 -2.86 11.73 -10.98
C CYS A 26 -1.44 12.24 -11.28
N SER A 27 -0.45 11.34 -11.44
CA SER A 27 0.97 11.68 -11.65
C SER A 27 1.54 12.63 -10.60
N LEU A 28 1.09 12.50 -9.34
CA LEU A 28 1.55 13.36 -8.25
C LEU A 28 3.02 13.10 -7.94
N SER A 29 3.83 14.17 -7.93
CA SER A 29 5.23 14.13 -7.52
C SER A 29 5.38 14.13 -6.01
N ASP A 30 6.58 13.78 -5.54
CA ASP A 30 6.92 13.79 -4.11
C ASP A 30 6.64 15.14 -3.44
N ASP A 31 7.01 16.26 -4.08
CA ASP A 31 6.82 17.59 -3.48
C ASP A 31 5.34 17.95 -3.25
N ILE A 32 4.45 17.44 -4.10
CA ILE A 32 3.02 17.69 -3.99
C ILE A 32 2.41 16.77 -2.93
N LEU A 33 2.82 15.50 -2.90
CA LEU A 33 2.37 14.53 -1.90
C LEU A 33 2.83 14.92 -0.50
N GLU A 34 4.02 15.50 -0.35
CA GLU A 34 4.48 16.04 0.93
C GLU A 34 3.55 17.15 1.44
N LYS A 35 3.13 18.07 0.58
CA LYS A 35 2.16 19.12 0.94
C LYS A 35 0.81 18.54 1.36
N LEU A 36 0.36 17.50 0.66
CA LEU A 36 -0.86 16.77 1.02
C LEU A 36 -0.70 16.07 2.38
N CYS A 37 0.43 15.43 2.64
CA CYS A 37 0.76 14.79 3.92
C CYS A 37 0.72 15.78 5.08
N VAL A 38 1.28 16.98 4.88
CA VAL A 38 1.22 18.07 5.87
C VAL A 38 -0.21 18.48 6.15
N ALA A 39 -1.04 18.66 5.11
CA ALA A 39 -2.45 19.02 5.29
C ALA A 39 -3.23 17.93 6.04
N ILE A 40 -3.02 16.67 5.68
CA ILE A 40 -3.70 15.52 6.30
C ILE A 40 -3.21 15.29 7.73
N SER A 41 -1.96 15.60 8.07
CA SER A 41 -1.38 15.29 9.41
C SER A 41 -2.21 15.82 10.59
N LYS A 42 -2.90 16.95 10.42
CA LYS A 42 -3.75 17.57 11.45
C LYS A 42 -5.25 17.46 11.15
N ASN A 43 -5.62 16.93 9.98
CA ASN A 43 -7.02 16.80 9.58
C ASN A 43 -7.69 15.62 10.29
N ILE A 44 -8.83 15.88 10.93
CA ILE A 44 -9.59 14.84 11.66
C ILE A 44 -10.77 14.27 10.86
N SER A 45 -11.13 14.90 9.74
CA SER A 45 -12.28 14.53 8.91
C SER A 45 -11.96 13.38 7.96
N VAL A 46 -10.78 13.39 7.31
CA VAL A 46 -10.37 12.40 6.32
C VAL A 46 -10.19 11.04 6.98
N LYS A 47 -10.98 10.07 6.52
CA LYS A 47 -10.97 8.67 6.95
C LYS A 47 -10.36 7.76 5.90
N LYS A 48 -10.47 8.09 4.62
CA LYS A 48 -9.91 7.30 3.52
C LYS A 48 -9.09 8.15 2.57
N LEU A 49 -7.90 7.66 2.24
CA LEU A 49 -6.99 8.29 1.29
C LEU A 49 -6.52 7.24 0.27
N ASP A 50 -6.86 7.45 -1.00
CA ASP A 50 -6.41 6.62 -2.12
C ASP A 50 -5.46 7.42 -3.02
N LEU A 51 -4.21 6.98 -3.07
CA LEU A 51 -3.10 7.53 -3.83
C LEU A 51 -2.56 6.52 -4.85
N THR A 52 -3.39 5.57 -5.30
CA THR A 52 -2.99 4.52 -6.24
C THR A 52 -2.36 5.08 -7.51
N GLY A 53 -1.25 4.50 -7.98
CA GLY A 53 -0.69 4.81 -9.30
C GLY A 53 -0.06 6.20 -9.42
N ASN A 54 0.44 6.77 -8.33
CA ASN A 54 1.17 8.04 -8.35
C ASN A 54 2.69 7.83 -8.40
N ARG A 55 3.45 8.92 -8.30
CA ARG A 55 4.92 8.88 -8.30
C ARG A 55 5.47 9.02 -6.89
N ALA A 56 4.78 8.46 -5.88
CA ALA A 56 5.22 8.50 -4.49
C ALA A 56 6.50 7.66 -4.31
N GLY A 57 7.61 8.32 -4.07
CA GLY A 57 8.92 7.73 -3.79
C GLY A 57 9.33 7.87 -2.32
N LEU A 58 10.64 7.82 -2.08
CA LEU A 58 11.23 7.81 -0.73
C LEU A 58 10.77 9.02 0.12
N LYS A 59 10.72 10.22 -0.46
CA LYS A 59 10.31 11.44 0.25
C LYS A 59 8.84 11.39 0.63
N SER A 60 7.97 10.99 -0.30
CA SER A 60 6.53 10.82 -0.01
C SER A 60 6.28 9.80 1.10
N PHE A 61 6.95 8.65 1.06
CA PHE A 61 6.77 7.62 2.08
C PHE A 61 7.30 8.04 3.46
N SER A 62 8.38 8.82 3.50
CA SER A 62 8.85 9.46 4.74
C SER A 62 7.81 10.45 5.29
N ALA A 63 7.26 11.32 4.44
CA ALA A 63 6.20 12.25 4.82
C ALA A 63 4.94 11.52 5.31
N LEU A 64 4.53 10.46 4.62
CA LEU A 64 3.40 9.60 5.02
C LEU A 64 3.66 8.94 6.38
N GLY A 65 4.89 8.49 6.66
CA GLY A 65 5.27 7.97 7.98
C GLY A 65 5.07 9.00 9.10
N ASN A 66 5.43 10.26 8.84
CA ASN A 66 5.17 11.36 9.77
C ASN A 66 3.68 11.65 9.91
N THR A 67 2.92 11.62 8.81
CA THR A 67 1.46 11.75 8.83
C THR A 67 0.82 10.65 9.67
N LEU A 68 1.23 9.39 9.54
CA LEU A 68 0.72 8.29 10.37
C LEU A 68 1.09 8.47 11.85
N ARG A 69 2.24 9.06 12.18
CA ARG A 69 2.57 9.36 13.59
C ARG A 69 1.62 10.41 14.19
N ALA A 70 1.25 11.43 13.41
CA ALA A 70 0.44 12.55 13.88
C ALA A 70 -1.08 12.31 13.76
N ASN A 71 -1.52 11.49 12.80
CA ASN A 71 -2.92 11.34 12.46
C ASN A 71 -3.45 9.94 12.83
N SER A 72 -4.39 9.90 13.78
CA SER A 72 -5.14 8.69 14.16
C SER A 72 -6.58 8.65 13.60
N SER A 73 -6.96 9.68 12.84
CA SER A 73 -8.27 9.81 12.22
C SER A 73 -8.39 9.01 10.92
N LEU A 74 -7.31 8.92 10.14
CA LEU A 74 -7.24 8.14 8.91
C LEU A 74 -7.39 6.64 9.23
N LYS A 75 -8.32 5.99 8.54
CA LYS A 75 -8.70 4.58 8.73
C LYS A 75 -8.26 3.70 7.58
N GLU A 76 -8.27 4.21 6.36
CA GLU A 76 -7.90 3.45 5.16
C GLU A 76 -6.92 4.25 4.31
N LEU A 77 -5.81 3.60 3.93
CA LEU A 77 -4.76 4.18 3.11
C LEU A 77 -4.42 3.23 1.97
N VAL A 78 -4.65 3.68 0.73
CA VAL A 78 -4.34 2.93 -0.49
C VAL A 78 -3.17 3.60 -1.19
N LEU A 79 -2.06 2.88 -1.30
CA LEU A 79 -0.79 3.34 -1.87
C LEU A 79 -0.30 2.40 -2.97
N SER A 80 -1.19 1.58 -3.53
CA SER A 80 -0.81 0.60 -4.56
C SER A 80 -0.23 1.28 -5.80
N TRP A 81 0.63 0.57 -6.53
CA TRP A 81 1.29 1.10 -7.74
C TRP A 81 2.08 2.39 -7.49
N ASN A 82 2.87 2.45 -6.42
CA ASN A 82 3.82 3.53 -6.14
C ASN A 82 5.26 2.99 -6.05
N LYS A 83 6.20 3.82 -5.57
CA LYS A 83 7.63 3.49 -5.48
C LYS A 83 8.08 3.42 -4.01
N CYS A 84 7.40 2.63 -3.19
CA CYS A 84 7.83 2.35 -1.81
C CYS A 84 9.01 1.35 -1.81
N TYR A 85 10.15 1.74 -1.24
CA TYR A 85 11.31 0.88 -1.01
C TYR A 85 12.28 1.54 0.00
N GLY A 86 13.34 0.82 0.38
CA GLY A 86 14.49 1.40 1.09
C GLY A 86 14.16 2.21 2.35
N SER A 87 14.80 3.38 2.47
CA SER A 87 14.66 4.35 3.55
C SER A 87 13.25 4.96 3.66
N GLY A 88 12.54 5.08 2.54
CA GLY A 88 11.14 5.51 2.52
C GLY A 88 10.24 4.52 3.23
N LEU A 89 10.40 3.22 2.92
CA LEU A 89 9.68 2.14 3.61
C LEU A 89 10.04 2.08 5.10
N GLU A 90 11.31 2.28 5.45
CA GLU A 90 11.75 2.31 6.86
C GLU A 90 11.04 3.42 7.65
N ALA A 91 11.03 4.65 7.12
CA ALA A 91 10.37 5.79 7.75
C ALA A 91 8.86 5.60 7.87
N PHE A 92 8.22 5.10 6.80
CA PHE A 92 6.80 4.77 6.77
C PHE A 92 6.46 3.74 7.85
N SER A 93 7.23 2.66 7.95
CA SER A 93 7.03 1.58 8.91
C SER A 93 7.17 2.05 10.36
N LYS A 94 8.15 2.93 10.65
CA LYS A 94 8.28 3.55 11.98
C LYS A 94 7.07 4.41 12.37
N GLY A 95 6.40 5.03 11.39
CA GLY A 95 5.13 5.73 11.59
C GLY A 95 3.97 4.77 11.86
N LEU A 96 3.87 3.72 11.04
CA LEU A 96 2.87 2.67 11.17
C LEU A 96 2.93 1.97 12.54
N ALA A 97 4.14 1.68 13.04
CA ALA A 97 4.35 0.99 14.33
C ALA A 97 3.66 1.67 15.51
N VAL A 98 3.60 3.01 15.51
CA VAL A 98 3.01 3.81 16.59
C VAL A 98 1.58 4.25 16.28
N ASN A 99 1.13 4.13 15.03
CA ASN A 99 -0.20 4.57 14.64
C ASN A 99 -1.29 3.67 15.25
N LYS A 100 -2.28 4.29 15.91
CA LYS A 100 -3.43 3.59 16.52
C LYS A 100 -4.73 3.76 15.74
N GLY A 101 -4.70 4.51 14.64
CA GLY A 101 -5.86 4.93 13.88
C GLY A 101 -6.20 4.08 12.67
N LEU A 102 -5.18 3.69 11.90
CA LEU A 102 -5.31 2.99 10.63
C LEU A 102 -5.86 1.58 10.84
N ARG A 103 -6.69 1.12 9.90
CA ARG A 103 -7.38 -0.17 9.93
C ARG A 103 -7.14 -0.97 8.66
N SER A 104 -7.03 -0.31 7.52
CA SER A 104 -6.71 -0.93 6.23
C SER A 104 -5.54 -0.21 5.56
N LEU A 105 -4.58 -0.98 5.07
CA LEU A 105 -3.42 -0.49 4.34
C LEU A 105 -3.19 -1.35 3.10
N ASP A 106 -3.12 -0.70 1.94
CA ASP A 106 -2.74 -1.33 0.69
C ASP A 106 -1.41 -0.76 0.18
N LEU A 107 -0.37 -1.60 0.17
CA LEU A 107 0.95 -1.32 -0.38
C LEU A 107 1.23 -2.19 -1.62
N SER A 108 0.24 -2.85 -2.20
CA SER A 108 0.44 -3.77 -3.32
C SER A 108 1.08 -3.10 -4.53
N SER A 109 1.76 -3.90 -5.36
CA SER A 109 2.43 -3.42 -6.58
C SER A 109 3.40 -2.26 -6.31
N ASN A 110 4.07 -2.26 -5.16
CA ASN A 110 5.20 -1.40 -4.84
C ASN A 110 6.51 -2.20 -4.93
N LEU A 111 7.64 -1.56 -4.61
CA LEU A 111 8.97 -2.15 -4.75
C LEU A 111 9.58 -2.49 -3.37
N LEU A 112 8.78 -2.99 -2.42
CA LEU A 112 9.24 -3.18 -1.03
C LEU A 112 10.49 -4.06 -0.95
N GLY A 113 10.59 -5.07 -1.83
CA GLY A 113 11.76 -5.94 -1.91
C GLY A 113 13.00 -5.33 -2.57
N LYS A 114 12.90 -4.14 -3.17
CA LYS A 114 14.04 -3.45 -3.79
C LYS A 114 14.98 -2.91 -2.71
N VAL A 115 16.27 -3.24 -2.87
CA VAL A 115 17.37 -2.72 -2.07
C VAL A 115 17.89 -1.41 -2.69
N GLU A 116 18.31 -0.44 -1.87
CA GLU A 116 18.97 0.77 -2.36
C GLU A 116 20.37 0.44 -2.89
N GLU A 117 20.65 0.81 -4.14
CA GLU A 117 21.89 0.46 -4.86
C GLU A 117 23.15 1.07 -4.21
N ASP A 118 23.02 2.22 -3.53
CA ASP A 118 24.12 2.93 -2.88
C ASP A 118 24.47 2.39 -1.46
N SER A 119 23.78 1.36 -0.97
CA SER A 119 24.02 0.80 0.37
C SER A 119 25.26 -0.11 0.39
N VAL A 120 26.42 0.52 0.41
CA VAL A 120 27.72 -0.13 0.51
C VAL A 120 27.90 -0.65 1.96
N TYR A 121 27.54 -1.93 2.14
CA TYR A 121 28.01 -2.91 3.16
C TYR A 121 27.10 -3.52 4.23
N LEU A 122 26.03 -2.93 4.82
CA LEU A 122 25.50 -3.58 6.05
C LEU A 122 23.99 -3.61 6.35
N SER A 123 23.07 -3.28 5.44
CA SER A 123 21.64 -3.61 5.71
C SER A 123 20.73 -3.61 4.49
N GLN A 124 20.79 -4.68 3.70
CA GLN A 124 19.99 -4.79 2.48
C GLN A 124 18.47 -4.85 2.72
N ASN A 125 17.98 -4.91 3.97
CA ASN A 125 16.55 -5.11 4.27
C ASN A 125 15.97 -4.19 5.35
N LYS A 126 16.62 -3.05 5.69
CA LYS A 126 16.17 -2.14 6.77
C LYS A 126 14.68 -1.76 6.69
N GLY A 127 14.19 -1.47 5.48
CA GLY A 127 12.77 -1.16 5.26
C GLY A 127 11.86 -2.32 5.65
N ILE A 128 12.22 -3.55 5.27
CA ILE A 128 11.47 -4.77 5.57
C ILE A 128 11.56 -5.14 7.05
N GLU A 129 12.74 -5.03 7.66
CA GLU A 129 12.93 -5.24 9.11
C GLU A 129 12.07 -4.26 9.92
N ALA A 130 12.04 -2.99 9.51
CA ALA A 130 11.20 -1.98 10.13
C ALA A 130 9.71 -2.28 9.93
N LEU A 131 9.31 -2.77 8.75
CA LEU A 131 7.93 -3.20 8.49
C LEU A 131 7.55 -4.39 9.37
N ALA A 132 8.40 -5.42 9.46
CA ALA A 132 8.18 -6.58 10.33
C ALA A 132 8.04 -6.17 11.80
N ALA A 133 8.92 -5.29 12.29
CA ALA A 133 8.86 -4.74 13.64
C ALA A 133 7.64 -3.83 13.87
N ALA A 134 7.17 -3.14 12.84
CA ALA A 134 5.95 -2.36 12.90
C ALA A 134 4.73 -3.28 13.01
N LEU A 135 4.69 -4.35 12.22
CA LEU A 135 3.62 -5.34 12.25
C LEU A 135 3.59 -6.06 13.60
N SER A 136 4.71 -6.47 14.19
CA SER A 136 4.69 -7.15 15.50
C SER A 136 4.14 -6.28 16.64
N LYS A 137 4.26 -4.94 16.54
CA LYS A 137 3.82 -3.99 17.59
C LYS A 137 2.50 -3.30 17.29
N ASN A 138 2.09 -3.22 16.03
CA ASN A 138 0.89 -2.52 15.64
C ASN A 138 -0.35 -3.33 16.06
N SER A 139 -1.19 -2.67 16.86
CA SER A 139 -2.40 -3.25 17.46
C SER A 139 -3.68 -2.60 16.90
N SER A 140 -3.60 -2.02 15.71
CA SER A 140 -4.65 -1.20 15.12
C SER A 140 -5.03 -1.66 13.71
N LEU A 141 -4.05 -2.06 12.90
CA LEU A 141 -4.21 -2.50 11.53
C LEU A 141 -4.87 -3.90 11.46
N ALA A 142 -5.99 -3.98 10.76
CA ALA A 142 -6.78 -5.21 10.61
C ALA A 142 -6.58 -5.85 9.22
N HIS A 143 -6.38 -5.03 8.18
CA HIS A 143 -6.19 -5.48 6.80
C HIS A 143 -4.92 -4.90 6.21
N LEU A 144 -4.11 -5.76 5.58
CA LEU A 144 -2.87 -5.42 4.91
C LEU A 144 -2.78 -6.12 3.57
N ASN A 145 -2.48 -5.36 2.52
CA ASN A 145 -2.16 -5.90 1.21
C ASN A 145 -0.70 -5.59 0.84
N LEU A 146 0.09 -6.66 0.68
CA LEU A 146 1.49 -6.66 0.23
C LEU A 146 1.67 -7.46 -1.07
N SER A 147 0.60 -7.63 -1.86
CA SER A 147 0.69 -8.41 -3.10
C SER A 147 1.61 -7.73 -4.11
N ASP A 148 2.33 -8.52 -4.91
CA ASP A 148 3.19 -8.06 -6.00
C ASP A 148 4.25 -7.02 -5.55
N CYS A 149 4.85 -7.23 -4.38
CA CYS A 149 5.81 -6.31 -3.78
C CYS A 149 7.28 -6.69 -4.04
N SER A 150 7.51 -7.66 -4.93
CA SER A 150 8.83 -8.19 -5.32
C SER A 150 9.67 -8.69 -4.14
N LEU A 151 9.02 -9.25 -3.10
CA LEU A 151 9.71 -9.74 -1.91
C LEU A 151 10.39 -11.08 -2.19
N ASN A 152 11.68 -11.18 -1.83
CA ASN A 152 12.45 -12.41 -1.88
C ASN A 152 12.25 -13.29 -0.63
N ALA A 153 12.77 -14.51 -0.64
CA ALA A 153 12.57 -15.47 0.46
C ALA A 153 13.06 -14.95 1.83
N THR A 154 14.25 -14.34 1.87
CA THR A 154 14.80 -13.75 3.11
C THR A 154 13.92 -12.63 3.66
N GLN A 155 13.39 -11.77 2.79
CA GLN A 155 12.48 -10.69 3.18
C GLN A 155 11.14 -11.23 3.67
N CYS A 156 10.63 -12.30 3.05
CA CYS A 156 9.43 -13.00 3.51
C CYS A 156 9.63 -13.64 4.89
N GLU A 157 10.81 -14.20 5.17
CA GLU A 157 11.15 -14.75 6.48
C GLU A 157 11.14 -13.68 7.57
N LEU A 158 11.73 -12.51 7.30
CA LEU A 158 11.70 -11.35 8.21
C LEU A 158 10.27 -10.91 8.52
N LEU A 159 9.42 -10.78 7.49
CA LEU A 159 8.00 -10.43 7.67
C LEU A 159 7.24 -11.51 8.45
N SER A 160 7.53 -12.79 8.19
CA SER A 160 6.94 -13.91 8.92
C SER A 160 7.22 -13.81 10.43
N GLY A 161 8.47 -13.52 10.80
CA GLY A 161 8.85 -13.31 12.21
C GLY A 161 8.05 -12.20 12.90
N GLY A 162 7.76 -11.10 12.19
CA GLY A 162 6.92 -10.01 12.71
C GLY A 162 5.44 -10.37 12.80
N LEU A 163 4.91 -11.05 11.79
CA LEU A 163 3.51 -11.47 11.72
C LEU A 163 3.16 -12.55 12.74
N ASN A 164 4.08 -13.46 13.07
CA ASN A 164 3.87 -14.50 14.08
C ASN A 164 3.53 -13.95 15.47
N GLN A 165 3.95 -12.72 15.77
CA GLN A 165 3.66 -12.01 17.03
C GLN A 165 2.43 -11.10 16.93
N ASN A 166 1.91 -10.88 15.72
CA ASN A 166 0.75 -10.02 15.51
C ASN A 166 -0.55 -10.84 15.68
N HIS A 167 -1.44 -10.33 16.53
CA HIS A 167 -2.76 -10.93 16.78
C HIS A 167 -3.92 -9.98 16.45
N THR A 168 -3.65 -8.89 15.72
CA THR A 168 -4.66 -7.90 15.29
C THR A 168 -4.97 -7.99 13.81
N LEU A 169 -4.00 -8.34 12.98
CA LEU A 169 -4.17 -8.45 11.55
C LEU A 169 -5.01 -9.70 11.24
N VAL A 170 -6.18 -9.46 10.65
CA VAL A 170 -7.15 -10.51 10.28
C VAL A 170 -7.14 -10.81 8.78
N GLY A 171 -6.71 -9.85 7.96
CA GLY A 171 -6.61 -10.01 6.52
C GLY A 171 -5.21 -9.66 6.02
N LEU A 172 -4.55 -10.64 5.41
CA LEU A 172 -3.27 -10.47 4.74
C LEU A 172 -3.38 -10.94 3.29
N HIS A 173 -3.14 -10.03 2.34
CA HIS A 173 -2.97 -10.37 0.93
C HIS A 173 -1.48 -10.32 0.60
N PHE A 174 -0.93 -11.42 0.07
CA PHE A 174 0.52 -11.57 -0.13
C PHE A 174 0.90 -12.20 -1.49
N ASN A 175 -0.06 -12.30 -2.42
CA ASN A 175 0.16 -12.95 -3.72
C ASN A 175 1.29 -12.30 -4.52
N GLY A 176 1.94 -13.03 -5.42
CA GLY A 176 2.98 -12.44 -6.29
C GLY A 176 4.33 -12.16 -5.60
N ASN A 177 4.59 -12.78 -4.44
CA ASN A 177 5.88 -12.75 -3.73
C ASN A 177 6.48 -14.17 -3.62
N LYS A 178 7.71 -14.29 -3.08
CA LYS A 178 8.40 -15.58 -2.89
C LYS A 178 7.96 -16.39 -1.67
N ALA A 179 6.74 -16.15 -1.18
CA ALA A 179 6.11 -16.92 -0.11
C ALA A 179 4.60 -16.97 -0.33
N THR A 180 3.94 -17.97 0.27
CA THR A 180 2.49 -18.15 0.25
C THR A 180 1.91 -18.03 1.65
N VAL A 181 0.63 -17.67 1.74
CA VAL A 181 -0.10 -17.68 3.01
C VAL A 181 -0.76 -19.05 3.16
N ASP A 182 -0.54 -19.72 4.28
CA ASP A 182 -1.21 -21.00 4.58
C ASP A 182 -2.67 -20.79 5.03
N ALA A 183 -3.40 -21.88 5.26
CA ALA A 183 -4.79 -21.82 5.71
C ALA A 183 -4.98 -21.18 7.09
N LYS A 184 -3.90 -20.98 7.86
CA LYS A 184 -3.90 -20.35 9.18
C LYS A 184 -3.53 -18.86 9.11
N GLY A 185 -3.20 -18.34 7.93
CA GLY A 185 -2.81 -16.95 7.75
C GLY A 185 -1.32 -16.67 7.94
N PHE A 186 -0.47 -17.70 8.08
CA PHE A 186 0.97 -17.56 8.24
C PHE A 186 1.72 -17.61 6.91
N LEU A 187 2.84 -16.89 6.83
CA LEU A 187 3.72 -16.94 5.66
C LEU A 187 4.57 -18.21 5.68
N VAL A 188 4.44 -19.00 4.62
CA VAL A 188 5.23 -20.20 4.32
C VAL A 188 6.09 -19.91 3.10
N LEU A 189 7.40 -20.06 3.25
CA LEU A 189 8.34 -19.90 2.14
C LEU A 189 8.08 -20.97 1.08
N GLN A 190 8.08 -20.57 -0.18
CA GLN A 190 7.98 -21.55 -1.27
C GLN A 190 9.32 -22.28 -1.37
N GLU A 191 9.34 -23.58 -1.08
CA GLU A 191 10.48 -24.42 -1.43
C GLU A 191 10.65 -24.42 -2.95
N ASP A 192 11.90 -24.29 -3.40
CA ASP A 192 12.22 -24.26 -4.81
C ASP A 192 11.97 -25.65 -5.41
N SER A 193 10.79 -25.84 -6.00
CA SER A 193 10.37 -27.07 -6.66
C SER A 193 11.26 -27.43 -7.87
N SER A 194 12.19 -26.54 -8.27
CA SER A 194 13.25 -26.87 -9.24
C SER A 194 14.32 -27.81 -8.69
N LEU A 195 14.52 -27.87 -7.36
CA LEU A 195 15.42 -28.81 -6.70
C LEU A 195 14.80 -30.21 -6.49
N LEU A 196 13.49 -30.33 -6.69
CA LEU A 196 12.73 -31.58 -6.67
C LEU A 196 12.51 -32.15 -8.09
N ARG A 197 13.45 -31.93 -9.02
CA ARG A 197 13.52 -32.77 -10.22
C ARG A 197 14.23 -34.08 -9.84
N PRO A 198 13.52 -35.21 -9.64
CA PRO A 198 14.21 -36.48 -9.78
C PRO A 198 14.78 -36.51 -11.20
N THR A 199 16.05 -36.90 -11.33
CA THR A 199 16.69 -37.16 -12.62
C THR A 199 15.98 -38.34 -13.29
N PHE A 200 14.84 -38.08 -13.93
CA PHE A 200 14.21 -39.04 -14.83
C PHE A 200 14.61 -38.68 -16.25
N SER A 201 15.50 -39.51 -16.78
CA SER A 201 15.80 -39.63 -18.21
C SER A 201 14.50 -39.87 -18.98
N PRO A 202 14.17 -39.09 -20.02
CA PRO A 202 12.93 -39.29 -20.75
C PRO A 202 13.07 -40.50 -21.68
N SER A 203 12.39 -41.59 -21.37
CA SER A 203 11.94 -42.56 -22.38
C SER A 203 10.61 -42.07 -22.97
N SER A 204 10.57 -42.15 -24.29
CA SER A 204 9.56 -41.69 -25.24
C SER A 204 8.12 -42.19 -25.02
N GLU A 205 7.20 -41.52 -25.74
CA GLU A 205 5.77 -41.79 -25.96
C GLU A 205 4.83 -41.09 -24.95
N GLY A 206 3.77 -40.36 -25.32
CA GLY A 206 3.14 -40.01 -26.59
C GLY A 206 1.71 -39.52 -26.29
N GLY A 207 1.25 -38.43 -26.93
CA GLY A 207 -0.18 -38.17 -27.18
C GLY A 207 -0.95 -37.13 -26.33
N GLY A 208 -1.30 -36.00 -26.96
CA GLY A 208 -2.72 -35.65 -27.20
C GLY A 208 -3.43 -34.60 -26.34
N GLY A 209 -3.70 -33.42 -26.94
CA GLY A 209 -4.87 -32.54 -26.73
C GLY A 209 -4.94 -31.75 -25.42
N GLY A 210 -5.37 -30.50 -25.31
CA GLY A 210 -6.14 -29.60 -26.18
C GLY A 210 -6.95 -28.66 -25.25
N GLY A 211 -7.18 -27.40 -25.64
CA GLY A 211 -8.19 -26.54 -25.01
C GLY A 211 -7.65 -25.28 -24.34
N GLY A 212 -7.67 -24.17 -25.08
CA GLY A 212 -7.53 -22.83 -24.54
C GLY A 212 -8.89 -22.17 -24.27
N GLY A 213 -8.84 -21.09 -23.48
CA GLY A 213 -9.79 -19.97 -23.50
C GLY A 213 -11.02 -20.10 -22.60
N GLY A 214 -11.31 -19.03 -21.86
CA GLY A 214 -12.67 -18.74 -21.38
C GLY A 214 -12.75 -18.18 -19.95
N ALA A 215 -13.02 -16.88 -19.86
CA ALA A 215 -13.16 -16.08 -18.65
C ALA A 215 -14.48 -16.31 -17.87
N THR A 216 -14.50 -15.88 -16.60
CA THR A 216 -15.69 -15.39 -15.86
C THR A 216 -15.23 -14.40 -14.78
N HIS A 217 -15.23 -13.08 -15.02
CA HIS A 217 -16.28 -12.10 -14.69
C HIS A 217 -16.79 -12.11 -13.23
N PHE A 218 -16.49 -11.02 -12.50
CA PHE A 218 -17.46 -10.33 -11.63
C PHE A 218 -17.29 -8.80 -11.80
N LEU A 219 -18.34 -8.18 -12.36
CA LEU A 219 -18.68 -6.76 -12.25
C LEU A 219 -18.93 -6.43 -10.76
N VAL A 220 -18.79 -5.20 -10.26
CA VAL A 220 -19.90 -4.22 -10.22
C VAL A 220 -19.39 -2.87 -9.65
N LEU A 221 -19.74 -1.82 -10.39
CA LEU A 221 -19.97 -0.40 -10.05
C LEU A 221 -18.80 0.54 -9.75
N VAL A 222 -18.44 1.16 -10.87
CA VAL A 222 -17.90 2.50 -11.07
C VAL A 222 -18.80 3.55 -10.41
N ASP A 223 -18.23 4.41 -9.56
CA ASP A 223 -18.66 5.82 -9.49
C ASP A 223 -17.47 6.63 -10.02
N GLU A 224 -17.57 7.07 -11.28
CA GLU A 224 -16.62 8.00 -11.86
C GLU A 224 -16.84 9.38 -11.23
N VAL A 225 -15.80 9.90 -10.59
CA VAL A 225 -15.72 11.34 -10.32
C VAL A 225 -14.96 11.95 -11.49
N PRO A 226 -15.51 12.95 -12.17
CA PRO A 226 -14.98 13.33 -13.48
C PRO A 226 -13.67 14.11 -13.33
N CYS A 227 -12.74 13.78 -14.22
CA CYS A 227 -11.31 14.14 -14.13
C CYS A 227 -10.98 15.58 -14.59
N SER A 228 -11.95 16.44 -14.88
CA SER A 228 -11.65 17.81 -15.31
C SER A 228 -11.50 18.78 -14.11
N PRO A 229 -10.53 19.72 -14.16
CA PRO A 229 -10.40 20.79 -13.17
C PRO A 229 -11.66 21.67 -13.02
N GLU A 230 -12.48 21.74 -14.07
CA GLU A 230 -13.72 22.53 -14.14
C GLU A 230 -14.87 21.84 -13.40
N GLU A 231 -14.98 20.52 -13.48
CA GLU A 231 -15.97 19.75 -12.72
C GLU A 231 -15.61 19.64 -11.24
N LEU A 232 -14.31 19.57 -10.90
CA LEU A 232 -13.85 19.69 -9.51
C LEU A 232 -14.15 21.08 -8.92
N ALA A 233 -14.04 22.14 -9.72
CA ALA A 233 -14.43 23.50 -9.33
C ALA A 233 -15.95 23.64 -9.16
N ALA A 234 -16.74 22.98 -10.01
CA ALA A 234 -18.20 22.93 -9.87
C ALA A 234 -18.67 22.14 -8.63
N LEU A 235 -17.96 21.07 -8.27
CA LEU A 235 -18.22 20.30 -7.04
C LEU A 235 -17.92 21.13 -5.77
N LEU A 236 -16.83 21.91 -5.81
CA LEU A 236 -16.47 22.86 -4.76
C LEU A 236 -17.43 24.06 -4.68
N ALA A 237 -18.01 24.49 -5.81
CA ALA A 237 -19.04 25.53 -5.85
C ALA A 237 -20.42 25.04 -5.35
N ARG A 238 -20.71 23.73 -5.47
CA ARG A 238 -21.90 23.09 -4.90
C ARG A 238 -21.79 22.81 -3.39
N ALA A 239 -20.58 22.85 -2.83
CA ALA A 239 -20.33 22.69 -1.40
C ALA A 239 -20.61 23.98 -0.58
N GLY A 240 -21.71 24.67 -0.90
CA GLY A 240 -22.31 25.69 -0.05
C GLY A 240 -23.08 25.05 1.13
N PRO A 241 -23.47 25.83 2.15
CA PRO A 241 -23.76 25.31 3.48
C PRO A 241 -25.16 24.69 3.52
N ALA A 242 -25.29 23.42 3.11
CA ALA A 242 -26.14 22.39 3.71
C ALA A 242 -26.44 21.21 2.74
N VAL A 243 -26.37 20.01 3.32
CA VAL A 243 -27.09 18.76 3.00
C VAL A 243 -26.51 17.75 1.97
N THR A 244 -26.48 16.50 2.47
CA THR A 244 -26.43 15.15 1.87
C THR A 244 -27.25 14.94 0.58
N VAL A 245 -26.69 14.30 -0.45
CA VAL A 245 -26.76 12.85 -0.78
C VAL A 245 -25.52 12.53 -1.61
#